data_AF-L8MX38-F1
#
_entry.id   AF-L8MX38-F1
#
_cell.length_a   1.000
_cell.length_b   1.000
_cell.length_c   1.000
_cell.angle_alpha   90.00
_cell.angle_beta   90.00
_cell.angle_gamma   90.00
#
_symmetry.space_group_name_H-M   'P 1'
#
loop_
_entity.id
_entity.type
_entity.pdbx_description
1 polymer ?
#
loop_
_entity_poly.entity_id
_entity_poly.type
_entity_poly.pdbx_seq_one_letter_code
_entity_poly.pdbx_strand_id
1 'polypeptide(L)' 'MSTRRSDSAFPVGYNRDTDSLVEGMTKREYFAIMIMQGLTTANAKFEDEYQKARLAVTEADALIDILAYEANPKA' A
#
# COMPACT_ATOMS: atom_id res chain seq x y z
N MET A 1 18.59 20.71 -13.90
CA MET A 1 18.72 19.88 -15.12
C MET A 1 17.41 19.13 -15.29
N SER A 2 16.72 19.35 -16.41
CA SER A 2 15.46 18.65 -16.72
C SER A 2 15.72 17.17 -16.98
N THR A 3 14.73 16.33 -16.65
CA THR A 3 14.79 14.88 -16.84
C THR A 3 14.60 14.52 -18.32
N ARG A 4 15.44 13.63 -18.86
CA ARG A 4 15.37 13.10 -20.22
C ARG A 4 15.31 11.58 -20.18
N ARG A 5 14.61 10.94 -21.13
CA ARG A 5 14.53 9.46 -21.23
C ARG A 5 15.91 8.79 -21.38
N SER A 6 16.90 9.50 -21.92
CA SER A 6 18.26 9.01 -22.09
C SER A 6 19.16 9.20 -20.87
N ASP A 7 18.64 9.76 -19.76
CA ASP A 7 19.43 9.91 -18.54
C ASP A 7 19.71 8.55 -17.90
N SER A 8 20.94 8.35 -17.39
CA SER A 8 21.34 7.09 -16.73
C SER A 8 20.53 6.77 -15.47
N ALA A 9 19.90 7.78 -14.87
CA ALA A 9 19.03 7.66 -13.70
C ALA A 9 17.54 7.77 -14.06
N PHE A 10 17.19 7.66 -15.34
CA PHE A 10 15.80 7.58 -15.77
C PHE A 10 15.27 6.20 -15.33
N PRO A 11 14.26 6.11 -14.45
CA PRO A 11 13.71 4.82 -14.09
C PRO A 11 12.99 4.28 -15.31
N VAL A 12 13.39 3.07 -15.65
CA VAL A 12 12.75 2.29 -16.68
C VAL A 12 11.86 1.32 -15.92
N GLY A 13 10.55 1.54 -15.98
CA GLY A 13 9.58 0.57 -15.52
C GLY A 13 9.76 -0.74 -16.26
N TYR A 14 9.31 -1.84 -15.64
CA TYR A 14 9.34 -3.17 -16.25
C TYR A 14 8.54 -3.20 -17.57
N ASN A 15 7.51 -2.36 -17.68
CA ASN A 15 6.70 -2.17 -18.88
C ASN A 15 6.94 -0.76 -19.47
N ARG A 16 7.87 -0.67 -20.43
CA ARG A 16 8.30 0.60 -21.05
C ARG A 16 7.18 1.34 -21.77
N ASP A 17 6.18 0.62 -22.26
CA ASP A 17 5.08 1.18 -23.05
C ASP A 17 4.04 1.90 -22.18
N THR A 18 4.03 1.60 -20.87
CA THR A 18 3.15 2.25 -19.88
C THR A 18 3.81 3.40 -19.14
N ASP A 19 5.12 3.60 -19.30
CA ASP A 19 5.84 4.68 -18.63
C ASP A 19 5.55 6.04 -19.27
N SER A 20 4.72 6.82 -18.59
CA SER A 20 4.42 8.21 -18.94
C SER A 20 5.59 9.11 -18.55
N LEU A 21 6.20 9.77 -19.55
CA LEU A 21 7.20 10.81 -19.31
C LEU A 21 6.48 12.10 -18.95
N VAL A 22 6.70 12.60 -17.73
CA VAL A 22 6.24 13.93 -17.33
C VAL A 22 7.36 14.94 -17.61
N GLU A 23 7.19 15.71 -18.68
CA GLU A 23 8.13 16.78 -19.04
C GLU A 23 8.01 18.00 -18.11
N GLY A 24 9.09 18.79 -18.00
CA GLY A 24 9.11 20.01 -17.18
C GLY A 24 9.62 19.83 -15.74
N MET A 25 9.89 18.59 -15.32
CA MET A 25 10.40 18.28 -13.98
C MET A 25 11.93 18.20 -13.94
N THR A 26 12.53 18.59 -12.82
CA THR A 26 13.96 18.34 -12.56
C THR A 26 14.19 16.90 -12.09
N LYS A 27 15.41 16.38 -12.33
CA LYS A 27 15.82 15.03 -11.88
C LYS A 27 15.55 14.78 -10.39
N ARG A 28 15.75 15.81 -9.55
CA ARG A 28 15.55 15.72 -8.09
C ARG A 28 14.08 15.57 -7.72
N GLU A 29 13.21 16.39 -8.32
CA GLU A 29 11.76 16.32 -8.10
C GLU A 29 11.20 14.98 -8.57
N TYR A 30 11.67 14.53 -9.73
CA TYR A 30 11.26 13.26 -10.29
C TYR A 30 11.66 12.08 -9.39
N PHE A 31 12.91 12.06 -8.89
CA PHE A 31 13.36 11.06 -7.91
C PHE A 31 12.55 11.10 -6.61
N ALA A 32 12.23 12.29 -6.11
CA ALA A 32 11.41 12.46 -4.90
C ALA A 32 10.00 11.88 -5.09
N ILE A 33 9.37 12.10 -6.25
CA ILE A 33 8.04 11.56 -6.55
C ILE A 33 8.07 10.04 -6.65
N MET A 34 9.07 9.46 -7.31
CA MET A 34 9.19 8.00 -7.40
C MET A 34 9.37 7.35 -6.02
N ILE A 35 10.14 7.98 -5.13
CA ILE A 35 10.25 7.52 -3.73
C ILE A 35 8.89 7.62 -3.03
N MET A 36 8.17 8.74 -3.15
CA MET A 36 6.86 8.91 -2.52
C MET A 36 5.83 7.89 -3.05
N GLN A 37 5.83 7.61 -4.35
CA GLN A 37 5.00 6.56 -4.95
C GLN A 37 5.37 5.17 -4.41
N GLY A 38 6.67 4.87 -4.29
CA GLY A 38 7.14 3.61 -3.69
C GLY A 38 6.73 3.46 -2.23
N LEU A 39 6.84 4.51 -1.42
CA LEU A 39 6.46 4.48 -0.01
C LEU A 39 4.95 4.34 0.20
N THR A 40 4.15 5.06 -0.58
CA THR A 40 2.69 4.98 -0.52
C THR A 40 2.16 3.60 -0.95
N THR A 41 2.75 3.00 -1.98
CA THR A 41 2.37 1.65 -2.44
C THR A 41 2.87 0.53 -1.53
N ALA A 42 4.06 0.66 -0.94
CA ALA A 42 4.57 -0.32 0.03
C ALA A 42 3.70 -0.41 1.31
N ASN A 43 3.08 0.70 1.72
CA ASN A 43 2.17 0.72 2.87
C ASN A 43 0.84 0.00 2.62
N ALA A 44 0.43 -0.20 1.37
CA ALA A 44 -0.85 -0.84 1.06
C ALA A 44 -0.94 -2.28 1.60
N LYS A 45 0.18 -3.02 1.58
CA LYS A 45 0.24 -4.38 2.12
C LYS A 45 0.11 -4.39 3.65
N PHE A 46 0.77 -3.44 4.32
CA PHE A 46 0.67 -3.29 5.78
C PHE A 46 -0.76 -2.93 6.19
N GLU A 47 -1.41 -2.02 5.47
CA GLU A 47 -2.80 -1.64 5.72
C GLU A 47 -3.76 -2.82 5.51
N ASP A 48 -3.61 -3.59 4.43
CA ASP A 48 -4.43 -4.78 4.16
C ASP A 48 -4.24 -5.88 5.22
N GLU A 49 -2.98 -6.22 5.57
CA GLU A 49 -2.69 -7.21 6.61
C GLU A 49 -3.21 -6.78 7.98
N TYR A 50 -3.07 -5.49 8.33
CA TYR A 50 -3.60 -4.94 9.57
C TYR A 50 -5.14 -5.00 9.64
N GLN A 51 -5.84 -4.63 8.57
CA GLN A 51 -7.30 -4.70 8.53
C GLN A 51 -7.80 -6.15 8.64
N LYS A 52 -7.12 -7.10 7.98
CA LYS A 52 -7.43 -8.53 8.10
C LYS A 52 -7.25 -9.04 9.52
N ALA A 53 -6.14 -8.69 10.18
CA ALA A 53 -5.91 -9.05 11.57
C ALA A 53 -6.98 -8.47 12.50
N ARG A 54 -7.35 -7.20 12.30
CA ARG A 54 -8.40 -6.54 13.08
C ARG A 54 -9.76 -7.21 12.91
N LEU A 55 -10.12 -7.58 11.69
CA LEU A 55 -11.39 -8.26 11.40
C LEU A 55 -11.44 -9.66 12.05
N ALA A 56 -10.33 -10.41 11.97
CA ALA A 56 -10.23 -11.72 12.62
C ALA A 56 -10.40 -11.64 14.15
N VAL A 57 -9.86 -10.60 14.80
CA VAL A 57 -10.06 -10.37 16.24
C VAL A 57 -11.54 -10.08 16.53
N THR A 58 -12.18 -9.19 15.77
CA THR A 58 -13.60 -8.89 15.98
C THR A 58 -14.52 -10.09 15.77
N GLU A 59 -14.19 -10.97 14.81
CA GLU A 59 -14.93 -12.22 14.59
C GLU A 59 -14.70 -13.21 15.74
N ALA A 60 -13.48 -13.33 16.24
CA ALA A 60 -13.17 -14.17 17.39
C ALA A 60 -13.92 -13.72 18.65
N ASP A 61 -13.95 -12.40 18.92
CA ASP A 61 -14.69 -11.84 20.05
C ASP A 61 -16.20 -12.13 19.94
N ALA A 62 -16.78 -11.95 18.74
CA ALA A 62 -18.19 -12.27 18.50
C ALA A 62 -18.50 -13.76 18.72
N LEU A 63 -17.60 -14.66 18.30
CA LEU A 63 -17.76 -16.10 18.53
C LEU A 63 -17.65 -16.45 20.02
N ILE A 64 -16.77 -15.80 20.76
CA ILE A 64 -16.65 -15.97 22.22
C ILE A 64 -17.95 -15.54 22.91
N ASP A 65 -18.53 -14.41 22.52
CA ASP A 65 -19.80 -13.94 23.09
C ASP A 65 -20.96 -14.90 22.81
N ILE A 66 -21.03 -15.44 21.59
CA ILE A 66 -22.03 -16.47 21.23
C ILE A 66 -21.85 -17.72 22.10
N LEU A 67 -20.61 -18.22 22.22
CA LEU A 67 -20.31 -19.39 23.05
C LEU A 67 -20.60 -19.14 24.53
N ALA A 68 -20.32 -17.94 25.04
CA ALA A 68 -20.62 -17.56 26.41
C ALA A 68 -22.14 -17.51 26.68
N TYR A 69 -22.92 -16.99 25.72
CA TYR A 69 -24.38 -16.99 25.78
C TYR A 69 -24.96 -18.41 25.72
N GLU A 70 -24.46 -19.26 24.82
CA GLU A 70 -24.87 -20.66 24.72
C GLU A 70 -24.52 -21.47 25.97
N ALA A 71 -23.37 -21.19 26.60
CA ALA A 71 -22.94 -21.84 27.82
C ALA A 71 -23.76 -21.43 29.05
N ASN A 72 -24.41 -20.27 29.04
CA ASN A 72 -25.26 -19.81 30.14
C ASN A 72 -26.52 -19.05 29.67
N PRO A 73 -27.53 -19.75 29.13
CA PRO A 73 -28.68 -19.13 28.47
C PRO A 73 -29.71 -18.47 29.41
N LYS A 74 -29.39 -18.25 30.69
CA LYS A 74 -30.32 -17.76 31.72
C LYS A 74 -29.74 -16.73 32.71
N ALA A 75 -28.63 -16.06 32.39
CA ALA A 75 -28.18 -14.87 33.12
C ALA A 75 -28.82 -13.60 32.56
#